data_AF-A0A1Y5ERT9-F1
#
_entry.id   AF-A0A1Y5ERT9-F1
#
_cell.length_a   1.000
_cell.length_b   1.000
_cell.length_c   1.000
_cell.angle_alpha   90.00
_cell.angle_beta   90.00
_cell.angle_gamma   90.00
#
_symmetry.space_group_name_H-M   'P 1'
#
loop_
_entity.id
_entity.type
_entity.pdbx_description
1 polymer ?
#
loop_
_entity_poly.entity_id
_entity_poly.type
_entity_poly.pdbx_seq_one_letter_code
_entity_poly.pdbx_strand_id
1 'polypeptide(L)' 'RVASLTQQQYRILMMFAQGLLNKQIAYDLNVSEATIKAHATAIFRKLDVRNRTQAVIAIGQLDLSEAGFEQKKQP' A
#
# COMPACT_ATOMS: atom_id res chain seq x y z
N ARG A 1 -6.90 10.51 -2.66
CA ARG A 1 -6.65 9.56 -3.79
C ARG A 1 -5.15 9.33 -3.84
N VAL A 2 -4.65 8.12 -4.13
CA VAL A 2 -3.25 7.67 -3.87
C VAL A 2 -2.14 8.71 -4.05
N ALA A 3 -2.23 9.62 -5.03
CA ALA A 3 -1.36 10.80 -5.18
C ALA A 3 -1.19 11.69 -3.92
N SER A 4 -2.09 11.63 -2.93
CA SER A 4 -1.99 12.36 -1.66
C SER A 4 -1.13 11.66 -0.59
N LEU A 5 -0.70 10.43 -0.85
CA LEU A 5 0.18 9.68 0.05
C LEU A 5 1.62 10.18 -0.06
N THR A 6 2.34 10.18 1.05
CA THR A 6 3.80 10.37 0.98
C THR A 6 4.46 9.13 0.38
N GLN A 7 5.70 9.27 -0.08
CA GLN A 7 6.47 8.13 -0.62
C GLN A 7 6.51 6.94 0.36
N GLN A 8 6.72 7.21 1.65
CA GLN A 8 6.73 6.17 2.68
C GLN A 8 5.36 5.51 2.86
N GLN A 9 4.28 6.30 2.82
CA GLN A 9 2.91 5.78 2.92
C GLN A 9 2.54 4.92 1.71
N TYR A 10 2.95 5.33 0.52
CA TYR A 10 2.79 4.53 -0.70
C TYR A 10 3.56 3.22 -0.62
N ARG A 11 4.83 3.24 -0.17
CA ARG A 11 5.63 2.03 0.03
C ARG A 11 4.96 1.04 0.98
N ILE A 12 4.48 1.52 2.14
CA ILE A 12 3.76 0.68 3.11
C ILE A 12 2.47 0.11 2.50
N LEU A 13 1.75 0.93 1.73
CA LEU A 13 0.53 0.51 1.05
C LEU A 13 0.81 -0.59 0.00
N MET A 14 1.91 -0.52 -0.75
CA MET A 14 2.34 -1.59 -1.66
C MET A 14 2.71 -2.89 -0.91
N MET A 15 3.39 -2.77 0.22
CA MET A 15 3.68 -3.91 1.10
C MET A 15 2.37 -4.52 1.66
N PHE A 16 1.33 -3.71 1.87
CA PHE A 16 0.02 -4.24 2.22
C PHE A 16 -0.59 -5.09 1.11
N ALA A 17 -0.46 -4.65 -0.15
CA ALA A 17 -0.94 -5.39 -1.32
C ALA A 17 -0.18 -6.71 -1.54
N GLN A 18 1.10 -6.78 -1.14
CA GLN A 18 1.90 -8.01 -1.11
C GLN A 18 1.52 -8.97 0.02
N GLY A 19 0.57 -8.60 0.90
CA GLY A 19 0.13 -9.45 2.02
C GLY A 19 1.03 -9.39 3.26
N LEU A 20 2.04 -8.51 3.30
CA LEU A 20 2.99 -8.45 4.43
C LEU A 20 2.33 -7.96 5.72
N LEU A 21 2.59 -8.64 6.83
CA LEU A 21 2.07 -8.26 8.15
C LEU A 21 2.77 -7.00 8.68
N ASN A 22 2.13 -6.27 9.58
CA ASN A 22 2.72 -5.06 10.19
C ASN A 22 4.09 -5.34 10.84
N LYS A 23 4.27 -6.53 11.44
CA LYS A 23 5.54 -6.98 12.00
C LYS A 23 6.64 -7.15 10.96
N GLN A 24 6.30 -7.72 9.80
CA GLN A 24 7.25 -7.91 8.70
C GLN A 24 7.63 -6.56 8.09
N ILE A 25 6.65 -5.69 7.86
CA ILE A 25 6.89 -4.34 7.34
C ILE A 25 7.74 -3.52 8.32
N ALA A 26 7.46 -3.63 9.62
CA ALA A 26 8.22 -2.97 10.67
C ALA A 26 9.69 -3.41 10.65
N TYR A 27 9.92 -4.72 10.53
CA TYR A 27 11.26 -5.29 10.39
C TYR A 27 11.98 -4.78 9.13
N ASP A 28 11.34 -4.87 7.97
CA ASP A 28 11.91 -4.46 6.67
C ASP A 28 12.24 -2.97 6.60
N LEU A 29 11.48 -2.14 7.32
CA LEU A 29 11.66 -0.69 7.37
C LEU A 29 12.47 -0.22 8.59
N ASN A 30 12.93 -1.15 9.45
CA ASN A 30 13.63 -0.89 10.69
C ASN A 30 12.90 0.13 11.61
N VAL A 31 11.60 -0.09 11.81
CA VAL A 31 10.74 0.72 12.68
C VAL A 31 9.90 -0.17 13.60
N SER A 32 9.16 0.43 14.54
CA SER A 32 8.24 -0.32 15.40
C SER A 32 6.93 -0.68 14.68
N GLU A 33 6.26 -1.76 15.13
CA GLU A 33 4.90 -2.07 14.66
C GLU A 33 3.90 -0.94 14.94
N ALA A 34 4.09 -0.19 16.04
CA ALA A 34 3.26 0.97 16.37
C ALA A 34 3.40 2.07 15.30
N THR A 35 4.61 2.28 14.78
CA THR A 35 4.89 3.20 13.67
C THR A 35 4.13 2.77 12.41
N ILE A 36 4.13 1.48 12.09
CA ILE A 36 3.36 0.95 10.95
C ILE A 36 1.85 1.15 11.14
N LYS A 37 1.33 0.94 12.36
CA LYS A 37 -0.09 1.22 12.68
C LYS A 37 -0.43 2.70 12.49
N ALA A 38 0.44 3.62 12.92
CA ALA A 38 0.24 5.04 12.71
C ALA A 38 0.21 5.41 11.22
N HIS A 39 1.12 4.85 10.42
CA HIS A 39 1.09 5.01 8.97
C HIS A 39 -0.17 4.43 8.34
N ALA A 40 -0.62 3.25 8.78
CA ALA A 40 -1.85 2.61 8.29
C ALA A 40 -3.07 3.52 8.52
N THR A 41 -3.23 4.07 9.73
CA THR A 41 -4.31 5.02 10.04
C THR A 41 -4.26 6.25 9.14
N ALA A 42 -3.07 6.82 8.91
CA ALA A 42 -2.91 7.98 8.03
C ALA A 42 -3.23 7.64 6.56
N ILE A 43 -2.82 6.47 6.08
CA ILE A 43 -3.14 5.96 4.73
C ILE A 43 -4.65 5.82 4.59
N PHE A 44 -5.30 5.14 5.54
CA PHE A 44 -6.75 4.88 5.49
C PHE A 44 -7.54 6.19 5.45
N ARG A 45 -7.16 7.18 6.28
CA ARG A 45 -7.77 8.50 6.27
C ARG A 45 -7.61 9.23 4.93
N LYS A 46 -6.42 9.15 4.31
CA LYS A 46 -6.14 9.81 3.01
C LYS A 46 -6.80 9.12 1.81
N LEU A 47 -7.07 7.82 1.94
CA LEU A 47 -7.76 7.03 0.92
C LEU A 47 -9.28 6.97 1.14
N ASP A 48 -9.77 7.51 2.26
CA ASP A 48 -11.18 7.42 2.67
C ASP A 48 -11.68 5.97 2.78
N VAL A 49 -10.88 5.12 3.42
CA VAL A 49 -11.18 3.70 3.65
C VAL A 49 -11.10 3.36 5.13
N ARG A 50 -11.72 2.25 5.52
CA ARG A 50 -11.83 1.85 6.94
C ARG A 50 -10.86 0.76 7.35
N ASN A 51 -10.33 0.00 6.40
CA ASN A 51 -9.47 -1.13 6.71
C ASN A 51 -8.44 -1.40 5.60
N ARG A 52 -7.50 -2.29 5.95
CA ARG A 52 -6.42 -2.71 5.05
C ARG A 52 -6.94 -3.29 3.74
N THR A 53 -7.94 -4.16 3.79
CA THR A 53 -8.51 -4.79 2.58
C THR A 53 -9.04 -3.74 1.61
N GLN A 54 -9.80 -2.77 2.11
CA GLN A 54 -10.28 -1.64 1.31
C GLN A 54 -9.13 -0.79 0.77
N ALA A 55 -8.08 -0.55 1.56
CA ALA A 55 -6.90 0.18 1.10
C ALA A 55 -6.17 -0.54 -0.05
N VAL A 56 -6.05 -1.87 0.01
CA VAL A 56 -5.45 -2.69 -1.05
C VAL A 56 -6.33 -2.68 -2.30
N ILE A 57 -7.65 -2.83 -2.16
CA ILE A 57 -8.60 -2.75 -3.29
C ILE A 57 -8.52 -1.38 -3.98
N ALA A 58 -8.37 -0.30 -3.20
CA ALA A 58 -8.24 1.05 -3.73
C ALA A 58 -7.00 1.22 -4.63
N ILE A 59 -5.92 0.47 -4.41
CA ILE A 59 -4.78 0.39 -5.34
C ILE A 59 -5.14 -0.42 -6.57
N GLY A 60 -5.76 -1.59 -6.41
CA GLY A 60 -6.11 -2.47 -7.53
C GLY A 60 -7.00 -1.79 -8.57
N GLN A 61 -7.88 -0.87 -8.14
CA GLN A 61 -8.66 -0.03 -9.06
C GLN A 61 -7.83 1.02 -9.80
N LEU A 62 -6.71 1.48 -9.23
CA LEU A 62 -5.76 2.39 -9.90
C LEU A 62 -4.83 1.63 -10.84
N ASP A 63 -4.40 0.42 -10.46
CA ASP A 63 -3.55 -0.45 -11.28
C ASP A 63 -4.28 -0.84 -12.57
N LEU A 64 -5.60 -1.02 -12.53
CA LEU A 64 -6.42 -1.22 -13.74
C LEU A 64 -6.50 0.01 -14.66
N SER A 65 -6.18 1.20 -14.16
CA SER A 65 -6.17 2.44 -14.96
C SER A 65 -4.78 2.84 -15.50
N GLU A 66 -3.70 2.29 -14.93
CA GLU A 66 -2.33 2.48 -15.45
C GLU A 66 -1.78 1.23 -16.17
N ALA A 67 -2.40 0.07 -16.02
CA ALA A 67 -2.09 -1.13 -16.79
C ALA A 67 -2.69 -1.06 -18.20
N GLY A 68 -2.11 -0.18 -19.03
CA GLY A 68 -1.91 -0.55 -20.43
C GLY A 68 -1.12 -1.86 -20.45
N PHE A 69 -1.73 -2.90 -21.02
CA PHE A 69 -1.20 -4.26 -21.13
C PHE A 69 0.25 -4.30 -21.67
N GLU A 70 1.26 -4.29 -20.81
CA GLU A 70 2.58 -4.82 -21.15
C GLU A 70 2.68 -6.27 -20.65
N GLN A 71 2.04 -7.17 -21.39
CA GLN A 71 2.50 -8.56 -21.45
C GLN A 71 3.88 -8.58 -22.13
N LYS A 72 4.95 -8.33 -21.37
CA LYS A 72 6.29 -8.73 -21.81
C LYS A 72 6.40 -10.25 -21.71
N LYS A 73 6.04 -10.92 -22.81
CA LYS A 73 6.67 -12.19 -23.21
C LYS A 73 8.17 -11.99 -23.14
N GLN A 74 8.87 -12.83 -22.40
CA GLN A 74 10.31 -12.98 -22.50
C GLN A 74 10.68 -14.44 -22.20
N PRO A 75 11.82 -14.90 -22.74
CA PRO A 75 11.89 -15.71 -23.96
C PRO A 75 11.79 -17.22 -23.73
#